data_AF-Q62386-F1
#
_entry.id   AF-Q62386-F1
#
_cell.length_a   1.000
_cell.length_b   1.000
_cell.length_c   1.000
_cell.angle_alpha   90.00
_cell.angle_beta   90.00
_cell.angle_gamma   90.00
#
_symmetry.space_group_name_H-M   'P 1'
#
loop_
_entity.id
_entity.type
_entity.pdbx_description
1 polymer ?
#
loop_
_entity_poly.entity_id
_entity_poly.type
_entity_poly.pdbx_seq_one_letter_code
_entity_poly.pdbx_strand_id
1 'polypeptide(L)'
;MSPGRASSVSLMLLLLLSLAATVKAAAIIPQSSACPNTEAKDFLQNVKVNLKVFNSLGAKVSSRRPSDYLNRSTSPWTLHRNEDPDRYPSVIWEAQCRHQRCVNAEGKLDHHMNSVLIQQEILVLKREPESCPFTFRVEKMLVGVGCTCVASIVRQAA
;
A
#
# COMPACT_ATOMS: atom_id res chain seq x y z
N MET A 1 -72.87 -33.45 8.95
CA MET A 1 -71.47 -33.94 9.00
C MET A 1 -70.94 -33.65 10.39
N SER A 2 -70.69 -34.68 11.20
CA SER A 2 -70.14 -34.50 12.55
C SER A 2 -68.62 -34.33 12.46
N PRO A 3 -68.03 -33.35 13.16
CA PRO A 3 -66.61 -33.03 13.05
C PRO A 3 -65.73 -34.13 13.65
N GLY A 4 -64.83 -34.67 12.83
CA GLY A 4 -63.84 -35.66 13.23
C GLY A 4 -62.91 -35.09 14.29
N ARG A 5 -62.92 -35.71 15.47
CA ARG A 5 -62.05 -35.42 16.61
C ARG A 5 -60.62 -35.76 16.19
N ALA A 6 -59.85 -34.76 15.74
CA ALA A 6 -58.44 -34.95 15.43
C ALA A 6 -57.71 -35.48 16.67
N SER A 7 -57.14 -36.67 16.56
CA SER A 7 -56.46 -37.35 17.67
C SER A 7 -55.25 -36.53 18.10
N SER A 8 -55.06 -36.36 19.41
CA SER A 8 -53.91 -35.67 20.03
C SER A 8 -52.56 -36.11 19.47
N VAL A 9 -52.46 -37.38 19.05
CA VAL A 9 -51.27 -37.97 18.42
C VAL A 9 -50.94 -37.29 17.08
N SER A 10 -51.95 -37.00 16.25
CA SER A 10 -51.76 -36.33 14.96
C SER A 10 -51.25 -34.90 15.14
N LEU A 11 -51.71 -34.20 16.18
CA LEU A 11 -51.26 -32.85 16.50
C LEU A 11 -49.79 -32.83 16.95
N MET A 12 -49.40 -33.78 17.83
CA MET A 12 -48.01 -33.91 18.30
C MET A 12 -47.06 -34.30 17.16
N LEU A 13 -47.49 -35.18 16.25
CA LEU A 13 -46.69 -35.55 15.09
C LEU A 13 -46.46 -34.36 14.16
N LEU A 14 -47.49 -33.52 13.93
CA LEU A 14 -47.37 -32.30 13.13
C LEU A 14 -46.43 -31.25 13.76
N LEU A 15 -46.45 -31.12 15.09
CA LEU A 15 -45.53 -30.27 15.84
C LEU A 15 -44.08 -30.77 15.74
N LEU A 16 -43.84 -32.08 15.87
CA LEU A 16 -42.50 -32.66 15.69
C LEU A 16 -41.99 -32.47 14.26
N LEU A 17 -42.86 -32.63 13.27
CA LEU A 17 -42.55 -32.39 11.85
C LEU A 17 -42.22 -30.92 11.56
N SER A 18 -42.90 -29.97 12.22
CA SER A 18 -42.61 -28.54 12.03
C SER A 18 -41.30 -28.12 12.72
N LEU A 19 -40.98 -28.67 13.90
CA LEU A 19 -39.69 -28.43 14.54
C LEU A 19 -38.51 -29.04 13.74
N ALA A 20 -38.72 -30.17 13.08
CA ALA A 20 -37.71 -30.74 12.18
C ALA A 20 -37.48 -29.87 10.93
N ALA A 21 -38.42 -28.99 10.57
CA ALA A 21 -38.30 -28.10 9.42
C ALA A 21 -37.45 -26.84 9.70
N THR A 22 -37.05 -26.57 10.95
CA THR A 22 -36.29 -25.37 11.32
C THR A 22 -34.82 -25.64 11.64
N VAL A 23 -34.13 -26.54 10.92
CA VAL A 23 -32.66 -26.58 10.95
C VAL A 23 -32.11 -26.89 9.56
N LYS A 24 -32.21 -25.92 8.66
CA LYS A 24 -31.27 -25.85 7.54
C LYS A 24 -30.88 -24.41 7.28
N ALA A 25 -30.09 -23.90 8.22
CA ALA A 25 -29.13 -22.84 7.97
C ALA A 25 -28.13 -23.33 6.92
N ALA A 26 -28.49 -23.23 5.64
CA ALA A 26 -27.50 -23.20 4.59
C ALA A 26 -26.82 -21.84 4.71
N ALA A 27 -25.64 -21.84 5.33
CA ALA A 27 -24.72 -20.73 5.25
C ALA A 27 -24.57 -20.37 3.77
N ILE A 28 -25.09 -19.20 3.38
CA ILE A 28 -24.83 -18.60 2.08
C ILE A 28 -23.32 -18.29 2.12
N ILE A 29 -22.51 -19.25 1.67
CA ILE A 29 -21.14 -18.98 1.27
C ILE A 29 -21.29 -17.90 0.20
N PRO A 30 -20.80 -16.66 0.41
CA PRO A 30 -20.84 -15.66 -0.64
C PRO A 30 -20.01 -16.23 -1.79
N GLN A 31 -20.68 -16.71 -2.84
CA GLN A 31 -20.02 -16.96 -4.11
C GLN A 31 -19.43 -15.62 -4.50
N SER A 32 -18.10 -15.53 -4.48
CA SER A 32 -17.35 -14.42 -5.02
C SER A 32 -18.00 -14.04 -6.34
N SER A 33 -18.53 -12.82 -6.44
CA SER A 33 -19.07 -12.30 -7.69
C SER A 33 -17.98 -12.39 -8.74
N ALA A 34 -18.09 -13.37 -9.64
CA ALA A 34 -17.24 -13.44 -10.81
C ALA A 34 -17.37 -12.11 -11.56
N CYS A 35 -16.26 -11.55 -12.05
CA CYS A 35 -16.31 -10.30 -12.81
C CYS A 35 -17.31 -10.46 -13.97
N PRO A 36 -18.17 -9.46 -14.24
CA PRO A 36 -18.96 -9.48 -15.46
C PRO A 36 -18.01 -9.52 -16.66
N ASN A 37 -18.22 -10.46 -17.59
CA ASN A 37 -17.51 -10.48 -18.86
C ASN A 37 -17.91 -9.23 -19.65
N THR A 38 -17.03 -8.23 -19.73
CA THR A 38 -17.26 -7.07 -20.57
C THR A 38 -16.98 -7.45 -22.03
N GLU A 39 -18.02 -7.78 -22.80
CA GLU A 39 -17.98 -7.80 -24.28
C GLU A 39 -17.97 -6.36 -24.82
N ALA A 40 -16.94 -5.57 -24.51
CA ALA A 40 -16.74 -4.24 -25.12
C ALA A 40 -15.66 -4.32 -26.20
N LYS A 41 -16.11 -4.72 -27.39
CA LYS A 41 -15.46 -4.61 -28.69
C LYS A 41 -15.64 -3.13 -29.10
N ASP A 42 -14.68 -2.21 -29.02
CA ASP A 42 -13.69 -1.97 -30.07
C ASP A 42 -12.65 -0.88 -29.69
N PHE A 43 -12.42 -0.65 -28.38
CA PHE A 43 -11.34 0.20 -27.90
C PHE A 43 -10.47 -0.59 -26.93
N LEU A 44 -9.15 -0.38 -26.98
CA LEU A 44 -8.25 -0.85 -25.93
C LEU A 44 -8.58 -0.08 -24.64
N GLN A 45 -9.59 -0.54 -23.89
CA GLN A 45 -10.00 0.08 -22.62
C GLN A 45 -8.90 -0.04 -21.56
N ASN A 46 -7.99 -1.01 -21.71
CA ASN A 46 -6.89 -1.27 -20.80
C ASN A 46 -5.54 -1.34 -21.55
N VAL A 47 -4.61 -0.47 -21.16
CA VAL A 47 -3.23 -0.52 -21.67
C VAL A 47 -2.39 -1.34 -20.69
N LYS A 48 -1.92 -2.51 -21.13
CA LYS A 48 -0.97 -3.30 -20.34
C LYS A 48 0.40 -2.62 -20.35
N VAL A 49 0.83 -2.12 -19.20
CA VAL A 49 2.15 -1.48 -19.04
C VAL A 49 3.17 -2.51 -18.56
N ASN A 50 4.33 -2.58 -19.23
CA ASN A 50 5.47 -3.36 -18.76
C ASN A 50 6.41 -2.45 -17.94
N LEU A 51 6.38 -2.59 -16.62
CA LEU A 51 7.20 -1.80 -15.69
C LEU A 51 8.62 -2.36 -15.48
N LYS A 52 9.12 -3.22 -16.39
CA LYS A 52 10.54 -3.61 -16.34
C LYS A 52 11.39 -2.35 -16.52
N VAL A 53 11.87 -1.82 -15.41
CA VAL A 53 12.88 -0.77 -15.41
C VAL A 53 14.13 -1.40 -16.03
N PHE A 54 14.42 -1.04 -17.28
CA PHE A 54 15.70 -1.35 -17.90
C PHE A 54 16.76 -0.62 -17.09
N ASN A 55 17.35 -1.31 -16.13
CA ASN A 55 18.43 -0.78 -15.34
C ASN A 55 19.68 -0.70 -16.22
N SER A 56 19.73 0.28 -17.13
CA SER A 56 20.90 0.55 -17.97
C SER A 56 22.15 0.88 -17.14
N LEU A 57 21.95 1.27 -15.88
CA LEU A 57 23.00 1.64 -14.93
C LEU A 57 23.40 0.50 -13.97
N GLY A 58 22.67 -0.61 -13.93
CA GLY A 58 22.89 -1.71 -12.97
C GLY A 58 24.27 -2.36 -13.07
N ALA A 59 24.83 -2.40 -14.27
CA ALA A 59 26.17 -2.92 -14.51
C ALA A 59 27.29 -1.90 -14.22
N LYS A 60 26.98 -0.60 -14.12
CA LYS A 60 27.97 0.48 -13.97
C LYS A 60 28.03 1.13 -12.59
N VAL A 61 27.10 0.83 -11.68
CA VAL A 61 27.25 1.27 -10.29
C VAL A 61 28.30 0.39 -9.63
N SER A 62 29.52 0.93 -9.53
CA SER A 62 30.65 0.35 -8.81
C SER A 62 30.20 -0.36 -7.53
N SER A 63 30.61 -1.61 -7.37
CA SER A 63 30.38 -2.43 -6.18
C SER A 63 30.99 -1.82 -4.90
N ARG A 64 31.76 -0.72 -5.02
CA ARG A 64 32.11 0.15 -3.90
C ARG A 64 30.88 0.93 -3.42
N ARG A 65 29.85 0.22 -2.98
CA ARG A 65 28.84 0.77 -2.09
C ARG A 65 29.31 0.50 -0.66
N PRO A 66 29.97 1.45 0.03
CA PRO A 66 29.93 1.48 1.48
C PRO A 66 28.47 1.34 1.89
N SER A 67 28.13 0.20 2.47
CA SER A 67 26.79 -0.18 2.90
C SER A 67 26.20 0.77 3.95
N ASP A 68 26.96 1.77 4.39
CA ASP A 68 26.69 2.62 5.54
C ASP A 68 26.70 4.12 5.22
N TYR A 69 26.53 4.55 3.96
CA TYR A 69 26.45 5.99 3.64
C TYR A 69 25.40 6.75 4.48
N LEU A 70 24.27 6.13 4.78
CA LEU A 70 23.25 6.69 5.66
C LEU A 70 23.76 7.00 7.09
N ASN A 71 24.81 6.30 7.54
CA ASN A 71 25.44 6.46 8.86
C ASN A 71 26.66 7.39 8.84
N ARG A 72 27.43 7.39 7.75
CA ARG A 72 28.67 8.19 7.62
C ARG A 72 28.48 9.52 6.89
N SER A 73 27.27 9.81 6.43
CA SER A 73 26.91 11.12 5.88
C SER A 73 27.06 12.21 6.94
N THR A 74 27.45 13.42 6.50
CA THR A 74 27.40 14.64 7.33
C THR A 74 25.96 15.09 7.60
N SER A 75 24.98 14.54 6.91
CA SER A 75 23.56 14.69 7.19
C SER A 75 22.94 13.29 7.24
N PRO A 76 23.19 12.51 8.30
CA PRO A 76 22.82 11.10 8.34
C PRO A 76 21.30 10.93 8.40
N TRP A 77 20.81 9.81 7.88
CA TRP A 77 19.38 9.49 7.84
C TRP A 77 19.09 8.05 8.26
N THR A 78 17.83 7.78 8.58
CA THR A 78 17.27 6.44 8.76
C THR A 78 16.35 6.12 7.58
N LEU A 79 16.02 4.84 7.40
CA LEU A 79 15.04 4.41 6.40
C LEU A 79 13.74 4.03 7.09
N HIS A 80 12.66 4.67 6.69
CA HIS A 80 11.29 4.40 7.11
C HIS A 80 10.59 3.55 6.04
N ARG A 81 9.86 2.51 6.49
CA ARG A 81 9.14 1.60 5.59
C ARG A 81 7.75 2.14 5.33
N ASN A 82 7.49 2.67 4.15
CA ASN A 82 6.16 3.05 3.68
C ASN A 82 5.55 1.87 2.91
N GLU A 83 4.55 1.20 3.51
CA GLU A 83 3.84 0.10 2.88
C GLU A 83 2.39 0.45 2.60
N ASP A 84 1.95 0.11 1.38
CA ASP A 84 0.59 0.26 0.90
C ASP A 84 0.28 -0.95 0.00
N PRO A 85 -0.56 -1.90 0.44
CA PRO A 85 -0.86 -3.12 -0.33
C PRO A 85 -1.62 -2.85 -1.63
N ASP A 86 -2.25 -1.68 -1.73
CA ASP A 86 -2.98 -1.24 -2.92
C ASP A 86 -2.11 -0.44 -3.88
N ARG A 87 -0.80 -0.37 -3.65
CA ARG A 87 0.14 0.36 -4.49
C ARG A 87 1.19 -0.56 -5.11
N TYR A 88 1.71 -0.20 -6.28
CA TYR A 88 2.93 -0.76 -6.85
C TYR A 88 3.99 0.35 -7.06
N PRO A 89 5.22 0.19 -6.53
CA PRO A 89 5.61 -0.84 -5.56
C PRO A 89 4.83 -0.70 -4.24
N SER A 90 4.53 -1.84 -3.61
CA SER A 90 3.80 -1.83 -2.34
C SER A 90 4.65 -1.25 -1.22
N VAL A 91 5.95 -1.57 -1.23
CA VAL A 91 6.91 -1.08 -0.25
C VAL A 91 7.84 -0.06 -0.91
N ILE A 92 7.91 1.13 -0.30
CA ILE A 92 8.87 2.17 -0.63
C ILE A 92 9.63 2.51 0.65
N TRP A 93 10.96 2.59 0.55
CA TRP A 93 11.81 3.02 1.65
C TRP A 93 12.07 4.51 1.55
N GLU A 94 11.73 5.25 2.60
CA GLU A 94 11.86 6.70 2.65
C GLU A 94 12.98 7.09 3.62
N ALA A 95 13.83 8.03 3.22
CA ALA A 95 14.82 8.60 4.10
C ALA A 95 14.18 9.57 5.11
N GLN A 96 14.67 9.55 6.34
CA GLN A 96 14.37 10.56 7.34
C GLN A 96 15.66 11.08 7.96
N CYS A 97 15.89 12.40 7.92
CA CYS A 97 17.10 12.98 8.50
C CYS A 97 17.12 12.73 10.01
N ARG A 98 18.25 12.23 10.51
CA ARG A 98 18.44 11.89 11.93
C ARG A 98 18.56 13.14 12.81
N HIS A 99 19.08 14.21 12.23
CA HIS A 99 19.29 15.49 12.89
C HIS A 99 18.78 16.60 11.98
N GLN A 100 18.41 17.74 12.58
CA GLN A 100 18.12 18.97 11.83
C GLN A 100 19.40 19.74 11.46
N ARG A 101 20.52 19.41 12.11
CA ARG A 101 21.86 19.98 11.87
C ARG A 101 22.75 18.95 11.21
N CYS A 102 23.83 19.41 10.59
CA CYS A 102 24.85 18.50 10.05
C CYS A 102 25.76 17.98 11.15
N VAL A 103 26.47 16.90 10.87
CA VAL A 103 27.49 16.28 11.71
C VAL A 103 28.84 16.59 11.07
N ASN A 104 29.77 17.13 11.86
CA ASN A 104 31.12 17.47 11.42
C ASN A 104 32.09 16.28 11.54
N ALA A 105 33.36 16.49 11.21
CA ALA A 105 34.39 15.44 11.24
C ALA A 105 34.63 14.85 12.65
N GLU A 106 34.36 15.61 13.70
CA GLU A 106 34.45 15.16 15.09
C GLU A 106 33.19 14.44 15.59
N GLY A 107 32.18 14.26 14.73
CA GLY A 107 30.90 13.64 15.11
C GLY A 107 29.97 14.57 15.89
N LYS A 108 30.25 15.87 15.93
CA LYS A 108 29.45 16.89 16.63
C LYS A 108 28.46 17.56 15.68
N LEU A 109 27.35 18.03 16.22
CA LEU A 109 26.39 18.82 15.46
C LEU A 109 26.98 20.19 15.13
N ASP A 110 27.03 20.52 13.84
CA ASP A 110 27.42 21.84 13.36
C ASP A 110 26.19 22.77 13.39
N HIS A 111 26.20 23.74 14.29
CA HIS A 111 25.09 24.67 14.49
C HIS A 111 24.95 25.70 13.36
N HIS A 112 25.95 25.83 12.48
CA HIS A 112 25.91 26.72 11.32
C HIS A 112 25.30 26.06 10.08
N MET A 113 25.08 24.74 10.11
CA MET A 113 24.65 23.96 8.95
C MET A 113 23.39 23.13 9.24
N ASN A 114 22.50 23.02 8.26
CA ASN A 114 21.24 22.28 8.36
C ASN A 114 21.25 21.00 7.53
N SER A 115 20.70 19.94 8.11
CA SER A 115 20.34 18.72 7.37
C SER A 115 18.96 18.91 6.75
N VAL A 116 18.86 18.76 5.43
CA VAL A 116 17.61 18.87 4.68
C VAL A 116 17.32 17.59 3.91
N LEU A 117 16.06 17.19 3.88
CA LEU A 117 15.61 16.01 3.16
C LEU A 117 15.67 16.26 1.66
N ILE A 118 16.28 15.35 0.91
CA ILE A 118 16.19 15.31 -0.54
C ILE A 118 14.95 14.51 -0.90
N GLN A 119 14.03 15.14 -1.63
CA GLN A 119 12.81 14.51 -2.11
C GLN A 119 12.89 14.30 -3.63
N GLN A 120 12.32 13.20 -4.10
CA GLN A 120 12.21 12.88 -5.52
C GLN A 120 10.77 12.49 -5.85
N GLU A 121 10.24 13.00 -6.96
CA GLU A 121 8.97 12.54 -7.52
C GLU A 121 9.19 11.20 -8.22
N ILE A 122 8.36 10.22 -7.88
CA ILE A 122 8.27 8.92 -8.55
C ILE A 122 6.83 8.67 -9.00
N LEU A 123 6.68 7.78 -9.98
CA LEU A 123 5.38 7.28 -10.39
C LEU A 123 5.07 5.98 -9.65
N VAL A 124 3.86 5.89 -9.10
CA VAL A 124 3.32 4.68 -8.48
C VAL A 124 2.01 4.31 -9.14
N LEU A 125 1.68 3.03 -9.15
CA LEU A 125 0.34 2.58 -9.53
C LEU A 125 -0.49 2.40 -8.26
N LYS A 126 -1.65 3.06 -8.18
CA LYS A 126 -2.61 2.88 -7.10
C LYS A 126 -3.81 2.10 -7.61
N ARG A 127 -4.16 1.01 -6.93
CA ARG A 127 -5.33 0.18 -7.22
C ARG A 127 -6.59 1.00 -6.92
N GLU A 128 -7.51 1.03 -7.86
CA GLU A 128 -8.83 1.59 -7.62
C GLU A 128 -9.71 0.52 -6.98
N PRO A 129 -10.33 0.78 -5.82
CA PRO A 129 -11.26 -0.16 -5.21
C PRO A 129 -12.46 -0.37 -6.16
N GLU A 130 -13.14 -1.51 -6.01
CA GLU A 130 -14.41 -1.83 -6.70
C GLU A 130 -14.32 -2.14 -8.21
N SER A 131 -13.13 -2.21 -8.79
CA SER A 131 -12.92 -2.61 -10.18
C SER A 131 -12.72 -4.14 -10.34
N CYS A 132 -13.42 -4.75 -11.30
CA CYS A 132 -13.29 -6.18 -11.67
C CYS A 132 -13.24 -6.30 -13.21
N PRO A 133 -12.06 -6.53 -13.83
CA PRO A 133 -10.76 -6.73 -13.20
C PRO A 133 -10.24 -5.44 -12.54
N PHE A 134 -9.26 -5.58 -11.62
CA PHE A 134 -8.64 -4.44 -10.96
C PHE A 134 -8.07 -3.44 -11.97
N THR A 135 -8.45 -2.17 -11.81
CA THR A 135 -7.86 -1.03 -12.50
C THR A 135 -6.84 -0.35 -11.61
N PHE A 136 -5.84 0.26 -12.24
CA PHE A 136 -4.80 1.03 -11.57
C PHE A 136 -4.73 2.40 -12.19
N ARG A 137 -4.67 3.43 -11.35
CA ARG A 137 -4.33 4.79 -11.77
C ARG A 137 -2.87 5.07 -11.49
N VAL A 138 -2.26 5.90 -12.33
CA VAL A 138 -0.90 6.38 -12.15
C VAL A 138 -0.94 7.61 -11.25
N GLU A 139 -0.18 7.59 -10.17
CA GLU A 139 -0.04 8.73 -9.25
C GLU A 139 1.42 9.19 -9.16
N LYS A 140 1.60 10.50 -8.93
CA LYS A 140 2.90 11.08 -8.58
C LYS A 140 3.04 11.05 -7.06
N MET A 141 4.18 10.57 -6.57
CA MET A 141 4.50 10.49 -5.15
C MET A 141 5.85 11.13 -4.88
N LEU A 142 5.93 12.00 -3.87
CA LEU A 142 7.20 12.53 -3.36
C LEU A 142 7.79 11.58 -2.33
N VAL A 143 9.04 11.17 -2.53
CA VAL A 143 9.74 10.21 -1.68
C VAL A 143 11.04 10.83 -1.18
N GLY A 144 11.28 10.76 0.14
CA GLY A 144 12.58 11.08 0.72
C GLY A 144 13.62 10.06 0.28
N VAL A 145 14.67 10.47 -0.43
CA VAL A 145 15.71 9.55 -0.96
C VAL A 145 17.05 9.64 -0.21
N GLY A 146 17.21 10.68 0.61
CA GLY A 146 18.39 10.91 1.44
C GLY A 146 18.32 12.27 2.11
N CYS A 147 19.39 12.65 2.79
CA CYS A 147 19.54 14.00 3.33
C CYS A 147 20.85 14.62 2.87
N THR A 148 20.87 15.94 2.73
CA THR A 148 22.07 16.72 2.41
C THR A 148 22.30 17.83 3.43
N CYS A 149 23.53 18.29 3.53
CA CYS A 149 23.96 19.37 4.39
C CYS A 149 23.99 20.70 3.63
N VAL A 150 23.33 21.73 4.15
CA VAL A 150 23.25 23.06 3.55
C VAL A 150 23.59 24.15 4.56
N ALA A 151 24.05 25.30 4.09
CA ALA A 151 24.26 26.47 4.94
C ALA A 151 22.94 26.93 5.58
N SER A 152 23.00 27.35 6.85
CA SER A 152 21.81 27.89 7.54
C SER A 152 21.39 29.24 6.95
N ILE A 153 20.08 29.46 6.83
CA ILE A 153 19.53 30.77 6.49
C ILE A 153 19.64 31.67 7.72
N VAL A 154 20.56 32.63 7.69
CA VAL A 154 20.69 33.65 8.73
C VAL A 154 19.88 34.88 8.29
N ARG A 155 18.86 35.25 9.06
CA ARG A 155 18.22 36.56 8.90
C ARG A 155 19.07 37.57 9.67
N GLN A 156 19.65 38.55 8.96
CA GLN A 156 20.23 39.71 9.63
C GLN A 156 19.09 40.48 10.31
N ALA A 157 19.22 40.75 11.61
CA ALA A 157 18.40 41.74 12.26
C ALA A 157 18.85 43.12 11.74
N ALA A 158 17.92 43.89 11.17
CA ALA A 158 18.15 45.27 10.76
C ALA A 158 18.27 46.18 12.00
#